data_AF-A0A2H3D683-F1
#
_entry.id   AF-A0A2H3D683-F1
#
_cell.length_a   1.000
_cell.length_b   1.000
_cell.length_c   1.000
_cell.angle_alpha   90.00
_cell.angle_beta   90.00
_cell.angle_gamma   90.00
#
_symmetry.space_group_name_H-M   'P 1'
#
loop_
_entity.id
_entity.type
_entity.pdbx_description
1 polymer ?
#
loop_
_entity_poly.entity_id
_entity_poly.type
_entity_poly.pdbx_seq_one_letter_code
_entity_poly.pdbx_strand_id
1 'polypeptide(L)'
;MAPKRVKFDVNSNNTNCCLVKIRTDSSTMKNFMNLPLELWLEVFKLLHPFDLLRLSRTNLQFRSVLMSRSSEIVWRAARSDIPKLPGPPPEVSEPAWANLAFDSTCHFCSRTGIRRIDFLFRVRTCGACTEKQIISDAAVFPKNENSNEYFLASRILFLIPTRMKKRRERTTGEHTVFLRRDFEQAKDCYLSLPEDQKESYIERRRSYLETLKEHVADCQTWATYMKSVKRENP
;
A
#
# COMPACT_ATOMS: atom_id res chain seq x y z
N MET A 1 4.84 -44.18 30.61
CA MET A 1 6.00 -43.83 29.75
C MET A 1 6.39 -42.39 30.04
N ALA A 2 7.52 -42.19 30.72
CA ALA A 2 7.94 -40.87 31.20
C ALA A 2 8.63 -40.05 30.09
N PRO A 3 8.48 -38.71 30.07
CA PRO A 3 9.20 -37.86 29.11
C PRO A 3 10.68 -37.79 29.49
N LYS A 4 11.56 -38.05 28.53
CA LYS A 4 13.02 -37.93 28.70
C LYS A 4 13.39 -36.44 28.83
N ARG A 5 13.99 -36.07 29.96
CA ARG A 5 14.64 -34.76 30.18
C ARG A 5 15.73 -34.56 29.14
N VAL A 6 15.65 -33.46 28.39
CA VAL A 6 16.77 -32.95 27.60
C VAL A 6 17.74 -32.27 28.57
N LYS A 7 18.97 -32.79 28.66
CA LYS A 7 20.06 -32.12 29.37
C LYS A 7 20.63 -31.03 28.48
N PHE A 8 20.72 -29.80 29.00
CA PHE A 8 21.52 -28.74 28.43
C PHE A 8 22.88 -28.78 29.09
N ASP A 9 23.88 -29.30 28.39
CA ASP A 9 25.28 -29.07 28.76
C ASP A 9 25.73 -27.77 28.08
N VAL A 10 25.87 -26.73 28.88
CA VAL A 10 26.53 -25.49 28.47
C VAL A 10 28.03 -25.74 28.58
N ASN A 11 28.71 -25.88 27.44
CA ASN A 11 30.15 -25.67 27.41
C ASN A 11 30.52 -24.62 26.37
N SER A 12 31.17 -23.58 26.87
CA SER A 12 31.62 -22.42 26.13
C SER A 12 32.75 -22.80 25.18
N ASN A 13 32.85 -22.04 24.09
CA ASN A 13 33.99 -21.95 23.16
C ASN A 13 33.92 -22.87 21.93
N ASN A 14 33.16 -22.47 20.91
CA ASN A 14 33.74 -22.34 19.57
C ASN A 14 32.81 -21.57 18.62
N THR A 15 33.36 -20.54 17.98
CA THR A 15 32.76 -19.84 16.85
C THR A 15 32.63 -20.78 15.66
N ASN A 16 31.41 -21.18 15.32
CA ASN A 16 31.00 -21.55 13.96
C ASN A 16 29.47 -21.52 13.87
N CYS A 17 28.96 -20.65 13.00
CA CYS A 17 27.53 -20.47 12.73
C CYS A 17 27.02 -21.68 11.95
N CYS A 18 26.72 -22.77 12.66
CA CYS A 18 25.97 -23.88 12.11
C CYS A 18 24.49 -23.50 12.13
N LEU A 19 23.91 -23.24 10.95
CA LEU A 19 22.46 -23.23 10.78
C LEU A 19 21.93 -24.57 11.27
N VAL A 20 21.34 -24.56 12.47
CA VAL A 20 20.64 -25.71 13.03
C VAL A 20 19.49 -26.02 12.07
N LYS A 21 19.62 -27.11 11.30
CA LYS A 21 18.51 -27.65 10.52
C LYS A 21 17.47 -28.18 11.50
N ILE A 22 16.52 -27.32 11.86
CA ILE A 22 15.30 -27.74 12.55
C ILE A 22 14.53 -28.60 11.54
N ARG A 23 14.64 -29.92 11.66
CA ARG A 23 13.72 -30.85 11.00
C ARG A 23 12.40 -30.78 11.76
N THR A 24 11.46 -29.99 11.24
CA THR A 24 10.08 -30.04 11.71
C THR A 24 9.46 -31.35 11.25
N ASP A 25 9.15 -32.25 12.19
CA ASP A 25 8.29 -33.39 11.91
C ASP A 25 6.90 -32.85 11.49
N SER A 26 6.29 -33.49 10.49
CA SER A 26 4.97 -33.12 9.96
C SER A 26 3.89 -33.12 11.06
N SER A 27 4.07 -33.94 12.09
CA SER A 27 3.22 -33.98 13.29
C SER A 27 3.25 -32.67 14.09
N THR A 28 4.43 -32.06 14.28
CA THR A 28 4.62 -30.80 15.00
C THR A 28 3.98 -29.62 14.26
N MET A 29 4.08 -29.58 12.92
CA MET A 29 3.44 -28.52 12.13
C MET A 29 1.91 -28.61 12.17
N LYS A 30 1.34 -29.82 12.16
CA LYS A 30 -0.10 -30.02 12.31
C LYS A 30 -0.60 -29.50 13.65
N ASN A 31 0.15 -29.73 14.73
CA ASN A 31 -0.19 -29.23 16.06
C ASN A 31 -0.11 -27.70 16.15
N PHE A 32 0.89 -27.09 15.50
CA PHE A 32 0.99 -25.63 15.43
C PHE A 32 -0.20 -24.99 14.71
N MET A 33 -0.63 -25.58 13.59
CA MET A 33 -1.82 -25.12 12.85
C MET A 33 -3.14 -25.26 13.63
N ASN A 34 -3.17 -26.09 14.68
CA ASN A 34 -4.35 -26.30 15.54
C ASN A 34 -4.40 -25.36 16.76
N LEU A 35 -3.55 -24.34 16.84
CA LEU A 35 -3.65 -23.32 17.87
C LEU A 35 -4.99 -22.57 17.78
N PRO A 36 -5.60 -22.19 18.93
CA PRO A 36 -6.73 -21.26 18.96
C PRO A 36 -6.45 -19.98 18.19
N LEU A 37 -7.49 -19.42 17.56
CA LEU A 37 -7.40 -18.22 16.75
C LEU A 37 -6.83 -17.04 17.54
N GLU A 38 -7.18 -16.93 18.81
CA GLU A 38 -6.74 -15.86 19.71
C GLU A 38 -5.21 -15.84 19.84
N LEU A 39 -4.58 -17.01 19.99
CA LEU A 39 -3.12 -17.12 20.04
C LEU A 39 -2.48 -16.77 18.69
N TRP A 40 -3.12 -17.14 17.58
CA TRP A 40 -2.68 -16.72 16.26
C TRP A 40 -2.72 -15.20 16.10
N LEU A 41 -3.79 -14.54 16.55
CA LEU A 41 -3.90 -13.09 16.49
C LEU A 41 -2.80 -12.41 17.33
N GLU A 42 -2.45 -12.94 18.50
CA GLU A 42 -1.31 -12.44 19.29
C GLU A 42 0.02 -12.61 18.55
N VAL A 43 0.27 -13.76 17.93
CA VAL A 43 1.46 -13.97 17.08
C VAL A 43 1.48 -12.97 15.93
N PHE A 44 0.34 -12.78 15.25
CA PHE A 44 0.24 -11.87 14.10
C PHE A 44 0.50 -10.41 14.48
N LYS A 45 0.11 -9.96 15.68
CA LYS A 45 0.40 -8.59 16.14
C LYS A 45 1.89 -8.29 16.24
N LEU A 46 2.72 -9.32 16.47
CA LEU A 46 4.18 -9.21 16.59
C LEU A 46 4.91 -9.28 15.25
N LEU A 47 4.19 -9.55 14.15
CA LEU A 47 4.80 -9.69 12.83
C LEU A 47 4.91 -8.35 12.12
N HIS A 48 5.93 -8.21 11.29
CA HIS A 48 6.02 -7.08 10.39
C HIS A 48 4.84 -7.11 9.39
N PRO A 49 4.24 -5.97 9.01
CA PRO A 49 3.08 -5.96 8.11
C PRO A 49 3.32 -6.67 6.76
N PHE A 50 4.56 -6.67 6.27
CA PHE A 50 4.93 -7.43 5.07
C PHE A 50 4.84 -8.96 5.25
N ASP A 51 5.14 -9.47 6.44
CA ASP A 51 5.06 -10.89 6.73
C ASP A 51 3.60 -11.32 6.89
N LEU A 52 2.75 -10.46 7.45
CA LEU A 52 1.29 -10.66 7.44
C LEU A 52 0.74 -10.77 6.01
N LEU A 53 1.20 -9.90 5.10
CA LEU A 53 0.83 -10.02 3.69
C LEU A 53 1.27 -11.35 3.08
N ARG A 54 2.49 -11.79 3.36
CA ARG A 54 3.01 -13.07 2.87
C ARG A 54 2.21 -14.25 3.41
N LEU A 55 1.92 -14.26 4.71
CA LEU A 55 1.09 -15.29 5.35
C LEU A 55 -0.31 -15.35 4.72
N SER A 56 -0.93 -14.20 4.47
CA SER A 56 -2.24 -14.11 3.80
C SER A 56 -2.24 -14.59 2.34
N ARG A 57 -1.05 -14.75 1.73
CA ARG A 57 -0.89 -15.23 0.35
C ARG A 57 -0.54 -16.72 0.30
N THR A 58 0.09 -17.26 1.33
CA THR A 58 0.54 -18.66 1.37
C THR A 58 -0.44 -19.60 2.07
N ASN A 59 -1.35 -19.08 2.89
CA ASN A 59 -2.32 -19.90 3.62
C ASN A 59 -3.74 -19.33 3.50
N LEU A 60 -4.68 -20.13 3.00
CA LEU A 60 -6.08 -19.73 2.80
C LEU A 60 -6.83 -19.44 4.11
N GLN A 61 -6.55 -20.17 5.19
CA GLN A 61 -7.16 -19.93 6.51
C GLN A 61 -6.66 -18.63 7.12
N PHE A 62 -5.35 -18.37 7.05
CA PHE A 62 -4.80 -17.10 7.51
C PHE A 62 -5.27 -15.95 6.62
N ARG A 63 -5.44 -16.18 5.32
CA ARG A 63 -6.04 -15.18 4.43
C ARG A 63 -7.44 -14.78 4.87
N SER A 64 -8.33 -15.74 5.15
CA SER A 64 -9.71 -15.44 5.55
C SER A 64 -9.77 -14.67 6.87
N VAL A 65 -8.84 -14.94 7.79
CA VAL A 65 -8.72 -14.20 9.06
C VAL A 65 -8.11 -12.82 8.82
N LEU A 66 -6.90 -12.74 8.27
CA LEU A 66 -6.13 -11.50 8.17
C LEU A 66 -6.79 -10.46 7.25
N MET A 67 -7.56 -10.88 6.25
CA MET A 67 -8.27 -9.97 5.34
C MET A 67 -9.67 -9.58 5.83
N SER A 68 -10.09 -10.06 7.02
CA SER A 68 -11.35 -9.64 7.62
C SER A 68 -11.22 -8.25 8.27
N ARG A 69 -12.36 -7.56 8.42
CA ARG A 69 -12.42 -6.30 9.16
C ARG A 69 -12.09 -6.47 10.65
N SER A 70 -12.39 -7.62 11.24
CA SER A 70 -12.08 -7.89 12.66
C SER A 70 -10.58 -7.93 12.94
N SER A 71 -9.76 -8.26 11.94
CA SER A 71 -8.30 -8.30 12.05
C SER A 71 -7.64 -6.94 11.89
N GLU A 72 -8.38 -5.84 11.70
CA GLU A 72 -7.81 -4.49 11.56
C GLU A 72 -6.91 -4.11 12.75
N ILE A 73 -7.29 -4.52 13.97
CA ILE A 73 -6.51 -4.30 15.20
C ILE A 73 -5.14 -4.98 15.10
N VAL A 74 -5.07 -6.17 14.51
CA VAL A 74 -3.81 -6.91 14.31
C VAL A 74 -2.86 -6.14 13.40
N TRP A 75 -3.38 -5.67 12.25
CA TRP A 75 -2.57 -4.90 11.33
C TRP A 75 -2.12 -3.56 11.90
N ARG A 76 -2.99 -2.90 12.67
CA ARG A 76 -2.68 -1.65 13.34
C ARG A 76 -1.57 -1.82 14.37
N ALA A 77 -1.60 -2.92 15.14
CA ALA A 77 -0.55 -3.27 16.08
C ALA A 77 0.78 -3.58 15.36
N ALA A 78 0.75 -4.42 14.33
CA ALA A 78 1.92 -4.70 13.50
C ALA A 78 2.52 -3.44 12.87
N ARG A 79 1.67 -2.47 12.50
CA ARG A 79 2.10 -1.17 11.97
C ARG A 79 2.66 -0.25 13.05
N SER A 80 2.17 -0.27 14.28
CA SER A 80 2.66 0.63 15.35
C SER A 80 4.12 0.39 15.71
N ASP A 81 4.63 -0.82 15.44
CA ASP A 81 6.04 -1.16 15.61
C ASP A 81 6.94 -0.55 14.51
N ILE A 82 6.36 0.02 13.45
CA ILE A 82 7.09 0.66 12.36
C ILE A 82 7.31 2.14 12.69
N PRO A 83 8.56 2.58 12.93
CA PRO A 83 8.81 3.94 13.36
C PRO A 83 8.35 4.96 12.32
N LYS A 84 7.58 5.95 12.78
CA LYS A 84 7.13 7.12 12.01
C LYS A 84 6.29 6.79 10.76
N LEU A 85 5.80 5.55 10.61
CA LEU A 85 4.90 5.21 9.50
C LEU A 85 3.51 5.84 9.76
N PRO A 86 3.04 6.79 8.94
CA PRO A 86 1.69 7.31 9.10
C PRO A 86 0.65 6.19 8.97
N GLY A 87 -0.47 6.38 9.67
CA GLY A 87 -1.63 5.50 9.54
C GLY A 87 -2.24 5.55 8.14
N PRO A 88 -3.03 4.53 7.76
CA PRO A 88 -3.78 4.59 6.53
C PRO A 88 -4.82 5.72 6.59
N PRO A 89 -5.09 6.38 5.45
CA PRO A 89 -6.28 7.22 5.31
C PRO A 89 -7.57 6.43 5.56
N PRO A 90 -8.69 7.08 5.97
CA PRO A 90 -9.93 6.40 6.33
C PRO A 90 -10.50 5.44 5.27
N GLU A 91 -10.31 5.76 4.00
CA GLU A 91 -10.76 4.98 2.85
C GLU A 91 -9.82 3.83 2.45
N VAL A 92 -8.69 3.65 3.15
CA VAL A 92 -7.70 2.61 2.85
C VAL A 92 -7.64 1.62 4.01
N SER A 93 -7.79 0.33 3.71
CA SER A 93 -7.63 -0.71 4.73
C SER A 93 -6.17 -0.90 5.12
N GLU A 94 -5.90 -1.29 6.36
CA GLU A 94 -4.55 -1.57 6.85
C GLU A 94 -3.78 -2.60 5.97
N PRO A 95 -4.38 -3.71 5.47
CA PRO A 95 -3.68 -4.60 4.54
C PRO A 95 -3.30 -3.93 3.22
N ALA A 96 -4.18 -3.08 2.66
CA ALA A 96 -3.88 -2.35 1.42
C ALA A 96 -2.76 -1.32 1.64
N TRP A 97 -2.76 -0.68 2.81
CA TRP A 97 -1.71 0.24 3.23
C TRP A 97 -0.36 -0.47 3.41
N ALA A 98 -0.35 -1.61 4.09
CA ALA A 98 0.83 -2.46 4.20
C ALA A 98 1.36 -2.90 2.82
N ASN A 99 0.45 -3.22 1.89
CA ASN A 99 0.83 -3.62 0.53
C ASN A 99 1.53 -2.47 -0.21
N LEU A 100 1.00 -1.26 -0.11
CA LEU A 100 1.64 -0.07 -0.69
C LEU A 100 2.99 0.23 -0.03
N ALA A 101 3.05 0.19 1.30
CA ALA A 101 4.23 0.55 2.07
C ALA A 101 5.40 -0.43 1.88
N PHE A 102 5.12 -1.75 1.83
CA PHE A 102 6.17 -2.77 1.95
C PHE A 102 6.27 -3.73 0.77
N ASP A 103 5.18 -4.06 0.08
CA ASP A 103 5.26 -4.96 -1.06
C ASP A 103 5.87 -4.24 -2.26
N SER A 104 6.88 -4.82 -2.89
CA SER A 104 7.61 -4.19 -4.00
C SER A 104 7.07 -4.58 -5.38
N THR A 105 5.78 -4.92 -5.44
CA THR A 105 5.12 -5.35 -6.67
C THR A 105 4.36 -4.20 -7.33
N CYS A 106 4.27 -4.25 -8.66
CA CYS A 106 3.41 -3.37 -9.44
C CYS A 106 1.94 -3.70 -9.14
N HIS A 107 1.14 -2.70 -8.80
CA HIS A 107 -0.30 -2.89 -8.49
C HIS A 107 -1.15 -3.28 -9.72
N PHE A 108 -0.60 -3.16 -10.93
CA PHE A 108 -1.33 -3.40 -12.17
C PHE A 108 -0.93 -4.68 -12.89
N CYS A 109 0.31 -5.14 -12.73
CA CYS A 109 0.83 -6.32 -13.44
C CYS A 109 1.66 -7.26 -12.56
N SER A 110 1.73 -6.98 -11.24
CA SER A 110 2.44 -7.78 -10.24
C SER A 110 3.95 -7.96 -10.47
N ARG A 111 4.56 -7.26 -11.44
CA ARG A 111 6.01 -7.22 -11.62
C ARG A 111 6.69 -6.77 -10.32
N THR A 112 7.69 -7.52 -9.87
CA THR A 112 8.45 -7.28 -8.65
C THR A 112 9.55 -6.22 -8.82
N GLY A 113 10.19 -5.80 -7.73
CA GLY A 113 11.35 -4.90 -7.76
C GLY A 113 11.01 -3.41 -7.86
N ILE A 114 9.74 -3.04 -7.68
CA ILE A 114 9.29 -1.65 -7.72
C ILE A 114 9.55 -0.99 -6.37
N ARG A 115 10.66 -0.25 -6.28
CA ARG A 115 11.08 0.42 -5.03
C ARG A 115 10.34 1.73 -4.76
N ARG A 116 9.98 2.47 -5.81
CA ARG A 116 9.33 3.78 -5.70
C ARG A 116 7.86 3.61 -5.34
N ILE A 117 7.44 4.31 -4.30
CA ILE A 117 6.03 4.48 -3.92
C ILE A 117 5.55 5.81 -4.48
N ASP A 118 4.35 5.81 -5.03
CA ASP A 118 3.63 7.02 -5.39
C ASP A 118 2.52 7.24 -4.37
N PHE A 119 2.77 8.03 -3.31
CA PHE A 119 1.78 8.26 -2.26
C PHE A 119 0.58 9.09 -2.72
N LEU A 120 0.79 9.97 -3.71
CA LEU A 120 -0.29 10.79 -4.26
C LEU A 120 -1.35 9.92 -4.95
N PHE A 121 -0.90 8.99 -5.79
CA PHE A 121 -1.79 8.06 -6.49
C PHE A 121 -2.00 6.74 -5.74
N ARG A 122 -1.36 6.59 -4.56
CA ARG A 122 -1.38 5.41 -3.69
C ARG A 122 -1.10 4.10 -4.44
N VAL A 123 -0.09 4.11 -5.31
CA VAL A 123 0.29 2.94 -6.12
C VAL A 123 1.80 2.74 -6.19
N ARG A 124 2.19 1.50 -6.48
CA ARG A 124 3.49 1.17 -7.07
C ARG A 124 3.28 0.75 -8.51
N THR A 125 3.99 1.40 -9.43
CA THR A 125 3.88 1.15 -10.86
C THR A 125 5.24 0.84 -11.46
N CYS A 126 5.30 -0.17 -12.33
CA CYS A 126 6.45 -0.34 -13.22
C CYS A 126 6.44 0.72 -14.34
N GLY A 127 7.52 0.86 -15.11
CA GLY A 127 7.60 1.81 -16.21
C GLY A 127 6.48 1.63 -17.24
N ALA A 128 6.26 0.38 -17.69
CA ALA A 128 5.21 0.06 -18.67
C ALA A 128 3.79 0.36 -18.16
N CYS A 129 3.49 0.12 -16.87
CA CYS A 129 2.19 0.44 -16.30
C CYS A 129 2.04 1.95 -16.05
N THR A 130 3.12 2.64 -15.70
CA THR A 130 3.11 4.10 -15.55
C THR A 130 2.63 4.79 -16.82
N GLU A 131 3.12 4.37 -17.98
CA GLU A 131 2.74 4.96 -19.27
C GLU A 131 1.28 4.69 -19.66
N LYS A 132 0.69 3.58 -19.19
CA LYS A 132 -0.70 3.22 -19.46
C LYS A 132 -1.71 3.84 -18.47
N GLN A 133 -1.30 3.92 -17.21
CA GLN A 133 -2.19 4.21 -16.08
C GLN A 133 -2.08 5.65 -15.60
N ILE A 134 -0.93 6.31 -15.79
CA ILE A 134 -0.73 7.72 -15.44
C ILE A 134 -0.74 8.52 -16.74
N ILE A 135 -1.88 9.10 -17.06
CA ILE A 135 -2.14 9.83 -18.31
C ILE A 135 -2.05 11.34 -18.09
N SER A 136 -1.90 12.08 -19.19
CA SER A 136 -1.89 13.54 -19.18
C SER A 136 -3.27 14.13 -19.50
N ASP A 137 -3.44 15.39 -19.13
CA ASP A 137 -4.54 16.26 -19.57
C ASP A 137 -4.81 16.17 -21.09
N ALA A 138 -3.77 16.18 -21.92
CA ALA A 138 -3.89 16.03 -23.37
C ALA A 138 -4.61 14.75 -23.85
N ALA A 139 -4.71 13.71 -23.00
CA ALA A 139 -5.40 12.46 -23.34
C ALA A 139 -6.93 12.54 -23.12
N VAL A 140 -7.42 13.54 -22.39
CA VAL A 140 -8.84 13.68 -22.03
C VAL A 140 -9.48 14.97 -22.55
N PHE A 141 -8.68 16.01 -22.81
CA PHE A 141 -9.22 17.26 -23.32
C PHE A 141 -9.55 17.18 -24.82
N PRO A 142 -10.78 17.56 -25.23
CA PRO A 142 -11.14 17.64 -26.63
C PRO A 142 -10.42 18.82 -27.30
N LYS A 143 -10.35 18.79 -28.63
CA LYS A 143 -9.75 19.89 -29.43
C LYS A 143 -10.51 21.21 -29.32
N ASN A 144 -11.81 21.17 -29.04
CA ASN A 144 -12.64 22.35 -28.89
C ASN A 144 -12.72 22.77 -27.42
N GLU A 145 -12.03 23.84 -27.08
CA GLU A 145 -11.93 24.38 -25.71
C GLU A 145 -13.26 24.93 -25.17
N ASN A 146 -14.20 25.27 -26.04
CA ASN A 146 -15.53 25.78 -25.65
C ASN A 146 -16.59 24.70 -25.54
N SER A 147 -16.22 23.42 -25.64
CA SER A 147 -17.18 22.31 -25.56
C SER A 147 -17.54 21.95 -24.11
N ASN A 148 -18.76 21.45 -23.90
CA ASN A 148 -19.19 20.92 -22.60
C ASN A 148 -18.26 19.81 -22.09
N GLU A 149 -17.69 19.00 -22.99
CA GLU A 149 -16.70 17.97 -22.67
C GLU A 149 -15.41 18.56 -22.10
N TYR A 150 -14.95 19.71 -22.61
CA TYR A 150 -13.80 20.42 -22.09
C TYR A 150 -14.05 20.94 -20.67
N PHE A 151 -15.21 21.57 -20.44
CA PHE A 151 -15.58 22.06 -19.11
C PHE A 151 -15.75 20.92 -18.11
N LEU A 152 -16.32 19.79 -18.54
CA LEU A 152 -16.42 18.58 -17.73
C LEU A 152 -15.03 18.04 -17.39
N ALA A 153 -14.15 17.84 -18.37
CA ALA A 153 -12.79 17.36 -18.14
C ALA A 153 -12.02 18.29 -17.16
N SER A 154 -12.11 19.60 -17.37
CA SER A 154 -11.55 20.61 -16.45
C SER A 154 -12.08 20.41 -15.04
N ARG A 155 -13.41 20.31 -14.88
CA ARG A 155 -14.06 20.11 -13.58
C ARG A 155 -13.55 18.85 -12.89
N ILE A 156 -13.52 17.71 -13.60
CA ILE A 156 -13.09 16.43 -13.03
C ILE A 156 -11.62 16.48 -12.60
N LEU A 157 -10.74 17.13 -13.35
CA LEU A 157 -9.33 17.27 -12.97
C LEU A 157 -9.13 18.03 -11.65
N PHE A 158 -9.99 19.00 -11.34
CA PHE A 158 -9.98 19.69 -10.04
C PHE A 158 -10.52 18.84 -8.87
N LEU A 159 -11.12 17.67 -9.14
CA LEU A 159 -11.73 16.79 -8.12
C LEU A 159 -10.92 15.52 -7.85
N ILE A 160 -9.76 15.35 -8.49
CA ILE A 160 -8.91 14.17 -8.36
C ILE A 160 -7.46 14.53 -8.00
N PRO A 161 -6.67 13.57 -7.49
CA PRO A 161 -5.26 13.81 -7.29
C PRO A 161 -4.56 14.06 -8.63
N THR A 162 -3.80 15.15 -8.72
CA THR A 162 -3.02 15.50 -9.91
C THR A 162 -1.62 15.97 -9.51
N ARG A 163 -0.66 15.89 -10.44
CA ARG A 163 0.63 16.56 -10.30
C ARG A 163 1.14 17.08 -11.63
N MET A 164 2.00 18.09 -11.57
CA MET A 164 2.72 18.57 -12.74
C MET A 164 3.89 17.63 -13.08
N LYS A 165 4.10 17.41 -14.37
CA LYS A 165 5.23 16.64 -14.89
C LYS A 165 5.88 17.40 -16.05
N LYS A 166 7.21 17.49 -16.02
CA LYS A 166 7.99 18.04 -17.14
C LYS A 166 7.90 17.11 -18.35
N ARG A 167 7.72 17.70 -19.54
CA ARG A 167 7.85 16.94 -20.80
C ARG A 167 9.27 16.39 -20.92
N ARG A 168 9.40 15.19 -21.52
CA ARG A 168 10.70 14.55 -21.78
C ARG A 168 11.50 15.27 -22.88
N GLU A 169 10.83 16.10 -23.67
CA GLU A 169 11.36 16.75 -24.87
C GLU A 169 11.83 18.19 -24.58
N ARG A 170 12.75 18.71 -25.42
CA ARG A 170 13.36 20.06 -25.30
C ARG A 170 12.38 21.24 -25.28
N THR A 171 11.09 21.01 -25.46
CA THR A 171 10.03 22.01 -25.33
C THR A 171 9.75 22.31 -23.86
N THR A 172 9.93 23.57 -23.48
CA THR A 172 9.49 24.19 -22.22
C THR A 172 7.97 24.02 -22.06
N GLY A 173 7.56 22.94 -21.41
CA GLY A 173 6.16 22.68 -21.11
C GLY A 173 6.00 21.67 -20.00
N GLU A 174 5.25 22.05 -18.96
CA GLU A 174 4.73 21.14 -17.95
C GLU A 174 3.34 20.68 -18.37
N HIS A 175 2.96 19.47 -18.00
CA HIS A 175 1.61 18.95 -18.21
C HIS A 175 1.09 18.33 -16.94
N THR A 176 -0.22 18.38 -16.75
CA THR A 176 -0.89 17.77 -15.61
C THR A 176 -1.02 16.28 -15.88
N VAL A 177 -0.61 15.46 -14.90
CA VAL A 177 -0.82 14.01 -14.95
C VAL A 177 -1.64 13.53 -13.77
N PHE A 178 -2.39 12.46 -14.00
CA PHE A 178 -3.32 11.87 -13.05
C PHE A 178 -3.51 10.37 -13.34
N LEU A 179 -4.07 9.65 -12.37
CA LEU A 179 -4.39 8.25 -12.56
C LEU A 179 -5.66 8.12 -13.41
N ARG A 180 -5.57 7.35 -14.50
CA ARG A 180 -6.68 7.09 -15.43
C ARG A 180 -7.96 6.66 -14.69
N ARG A 181 -7.81 5.68 -13.81
CA ARG A 181 -8.92 5.13 -13.01
C ARG A 181 -9.61 6.21 -12.18
N ASP A 182 -8.85 7.12 -11.57
CA ASP A 182 -9.42 8.13 -10.68
C ASP A 182 -10.21 9.17 -11.47
N PHE A 183 -9.75 9.52 -12.68
CA PHE A 183 -10.49 10.39 -13.60
C PHE A 183 -11.79 9.73 -14.07
N GLU A 184 -11.72 8.48 -14.53
CA GLU A 184 -12.89 7.71 -14.98
C GLU A 184 -13.93 7.59 -13.86
N GLN A 185 -13.52 7.18 -12.66
CA GLN A 185 -14.42 7.07 -11.50
C GLN A 185 -15.03 8.40 -11.08
N ALA A 186 -14.24 9.48 -11.03
CA ALA A 186 -14.77 10.79 -10.66
C ALA A 186 -15.73 11.34 -11.72
N LYS A 187 -15.44 11.12 -13.01
CA LYS A 187 -16.33 11.46 -14.11
C LYS A 187 -17.66 10.71 -14.01
N ASP A 188 -17.61 9.39 -13.85
CA ASP A 188 -18.81 8.55 -13.77
C ASP A 188 -19.67 8.93 -12.56
N CYS A 189 -19.05 9.12 -11.38
CA CYS A 189 -19.73 9.61 -10.19
C CYS A 189 -20.40 10.97 -10.44
N TYR A 190 -19.65 11.95 -10.98
CA TYR A 190 -20.17 13.30 -11.20
C TYR A 190 -21.35 13.34 -12.18
N LEU A 191 -21.29 12.53 -13.24
CA LEU A 191 -22.36 12.43 -14.24
C LEU A 191 -23.60 11.69 -13.71
N SER A 192 -23.41 10.72 -12.80
CA SER A 192 -24.51 9.99 -12.17
C SER A 192 -25.29 10.80 -11.12
N LEU A 193 -24.71 11.89 -10.62
CA LEU A 193 -25.30 12.68 -9.55
C LEU A 193 -26.34 13.68 -10.07
N PRO A 194 -27.48 13.82 -9.36
CA PRO A 194 -28.41 14.94 -9.54
C PRO A 194 -27.72 16.31 -9.36
N GLU A 195 -28.25 17.35 -10.01
CA GLU A 195 -27.63 18.68 -10.02
C GLU A 195 -27.52 19.30 -8.62
N ASP A 196 -28.52 19.08 -7.78
CA ASP A 196 -28.57 19.51 -6.38
C ASP A 196 -27.51 18.85 -5.50
N GLN A 197 -27.02 17.66 -5.87
CA GLN A 197 -26.01 16.93 -5.11
C GLN A 197 -24.57 17.19 -5.57
N LYS A 198 -24.38 17.80 -6.75
CA LYS A 198 -23.05 18.00 -7.33
C LYS A 198 -22.16 18.90 -6.48
N GLU A 199 -22.70 19.96 -5.89
CA GLU A 199 -21.89 20.87 -5.06
C GLU A 199 -21.39 20.16 -3.79
N SER A 200 -22.25 19.38 -3.13
CA SER A 200 -21.86 18.56 -1.97
C SER A 200 -20.77 17.53 -2.32
N TYR A 201 -20.80 16.99 -3.54
CA TYR A 201 -19.75 16.09 -4.01
C TYR A 201 -18.43 16.84 -4.26
N ILE A 202 -18.49 18.01 -4.90
CA ILE A 202 -17.33 18.86 -5.15
C ILE A 202 -16.64 19.23 -3.83
N GLU A 203 -17.40 19.66 -2.83
CA GLU A 203 -16.88 20.04 -1.52
C GLU A 203 -16.20 18.86 -0.81
N ARG A 204 -16.86 17.68 -0.77
CA ARG A 204 -16.25 16.46 -0.22
C ARG A 204 -14.96 16.08 -0.94
N ARG A 205 -14.91 16.19 -2.26
CA ARG A 205 -13.70 15.90 -3.04
C ARG A 205 -12.59 16.91 -2.75
N ARG A 206 -12.88 18.20 -2.61
CA ARG A 206 -11.88 19.21 -2.21
C ARG A 206 -11.31 18.93 -0.82
N SER A 207 -12.15 18.66 0.17
CA SER A 207 -11.72 18.29 1.52
C SER A 207 -10.84 17.02 1.51
N TYR A 208 -11.24 16.01 0.73
CA TYR A 208 -10.42 14.82 0.51
C TYR A 208 -9.04 15.14 -0.09
N LEU A 209 -8.94 16.06 -1.05
CA LEU A 209 -7.65 16.39 -1.68
C LEU A 209 -6.72 17.14 -0.73
N GLU A 210 -7.24 18.01 0.14
CA GLU A 210 -6.43 18.68 1.16
C GLU A 210 -5.90 17.67 2.21
N THR A 211 -6.77 16.81 2.73
CA THR A 211 -6.33 15.74 3.67
C THR A 211 -5.34 14.77 3.03
N LEU A 212 -5.52 14.45 1.75
CA LEU A 212 -4.56 13.66 0.98
C LEU A 212 -3.20 14.36 0.88
N LYS A 213 -3.18 15.67 0.64
CA LYS A 213 -1.94 16.45 0.50
C LYS A 213 -1.12 16.44 1.79
N GLU A 214 -1.77 16.65 2.93
CA GLU A 214 -1.14 16.55 4.27
C GLU A 214 -0.58 15.14 4.49
N HIS A 215 -1.41 14.11 4.26
CA HIS A 215 -1.01 12.72 4.42
C HIS A 215 0.17 12.32 3.52
N VAL A 216 0.19 12.81 2.28
CA VAL A 216 1.30 12.58 1.33
C VAL A 216 2.60 13.19 1.85
N ALA A 217 2.56 14.36 2.50
CA ALA A 217 3.74 14.99 3.10
C ALA A 217 4.30 14.14 4.25
N ASP A 218 3.44 13.62 5.13
CA ASP A 218 3.84 12.70 6.20
C ASP A 218 4.49 11.43 5.65
N CYS A 219 3.88 10.86 4.61
CA CYS A 219 4.39 9.66 3.94
C CYS A 219 5.76 9.89 3.29
N GLN A 220 5.99 11.06 2.70
CA GLN A 220 7.28 11.43 2.12
C GLN A 220 8.35 11.61 3.19
N THR A 221 7.99 12.20 4.34
CA THR A 221 8.86 12.32 5.51
C THR A 221 9.29 10.95 6.02
N TRP A 222 8.33 10.04 6.20
CA TRP A 222 8.59 8.65 6.56
C TRP A 222 9.50 7.94 5.54
N ALA A 223 9.19 8.05 4.24
CA ALA A 223 9.97 7.39 3.20
C ALA A 223 11.41 7.92 3.12
N THR A 224 11.65 9.17 3.49
CA THR A 224 12.98 9.77 3.58
C THR A 224 13.73 9.26 4.81
N TYR A 225 13.07 9.20 5.96
CA TYR A 225 13.61 8.60 7.19
C TYR A 225 14.01 7.13 6.97
N MET A 226 13.15 6.32 6.34
CA MET A 226 13.48 4.92 6.06
C MET A 226 14.67 4.75 5.11
N LYS A 227 14.92 5.72 4.23
CA LYS A 227 16.12 5.73 3.38
C LYS A 227 17.38 6.08 4.16
N SER A 228 17.32 6.93 5.18
CA SER A 228 18.50 7.24 6.01
C SER A 228 18.87 6.06 6.89
N VAL A 229 17.88 5.42 7.55
CA VAL A 229 18.12 4.24 8.40
C VAL A 229 18.79 3.10 7.63
N LYS A 230 18.36 2.84 6.38
CA LYS A 230 18.98 1.82 5.52
C LYS A 230 20.40 2.14 5.06
N ARG A 231 20.82 3.41 5.08
CA ARG A 231 22.20 3.79 4.75
C ARG A 231 23.13 3.59 5.94
N GLU A 232 22.61 3.78 7.15
CA GLU A 232 23.35 3.63 8.41
C GLU A 232 23.49 2.16 8.83
N ASN A 233 22.52 1.30 8.47
CA ASN A 233 22.54 -0.14 8.69
C ASN A 233 22.45 -0.91 7.36
N PRO A 234 23.59 -1.10 6.64
CA PRO A 234 23.63 -1.75 5.33
C PRO A 234 23.31 -3.25 5.35
#